data_AF-A0A953P147-F1
#
_entry.id   AF-A0A953P147-F1
#
_cell.length_a   1.000
_cell.length_b   1.000
_cell.length_c   1.000
_cell.angle_alpha   90.00
_cell.angle_beta   90.00
_cell.angle_gamma   90.00
#
_symmetry.space_group_name_H-M   'P 1'
#
loop_
_entity.id
_entity.type
_entity.pdbx_description
1 polymer ?
#
loop_
_entity_poly.entity_id
_entity_poly.type
_entity_poly.pdbx_seq_one_letter_code
_entity_poly.pdbx_strand_id
1 'polypeptide(L)'
;MRTQKGFSLIELLIVIAIILIIAAIAIPNLLHSRMAANEAAGAQTVRMLITNEIAYSTSYPTVGYAPNIGALGGTAVPCTPGSASACLIDGALGCAKEPCLRDAYLYSAKGVVVAPATVNTDFIIFATPNGPVSGNMDFCSTSDGVPRYNGTGITPPTAPIANTACVAPTYNSL
;
A
#
# COMPACT_ATOMS: atom_id res chain seq x y z
N MET A 1 -51.46 30.61 22.57
CA MET A 1 -50.70 30.84 21.32
C MET A 1 -49.22 30.88 21.69
N ARG A 2 -48.42 29.94 21.18
CA ARG A 2 -47.01 29.77 21.55
C ARG A 2 -46.18 30.59 20.55
N THR A 3 -45.60 31.70 20.99
CA THR A 3 -44.79 32.58 20.14
C THR A 3 -43.53 31.84 19.71
N GLN A 4 -43.46 31.43 18.45
CA GLN A 4 -42.21 30.90 17.88
C GLN A 4 -41.26 32.08 17.65
N LYS A 5 -40.18 32.15 18.42
CA LYS A 5 -39.05 33.03 18.10
C LYS A 5 -38.35 32.42 16.89
N GLY A 6 -38.49 33.05 15.73
CA GLY A 6 -37.78 32.67 14.51
C GLY A 6 -36.29 33.00 14.62
N PHE A 7 -35.46 32.25 13.90
CA PHE A 7 -34.02 32.48 13.78
C PHE A 7 -33.78 33.78 13.00
N SER A 8 -32.95 34.68 13.51
CA SER A 8 -32.58 35.91 12.82
C SER A 8 -31.53 35.63 11.73
N LEU A 9 -31.58 36.39 10.63
CA LEU A 9 -30.56 36.32 9.57
C LEU A 9 -29.15 36.62 10.11
N ILE A 10 -29.03 37.52 11.08
CA ILE A 10 -27.72 37.85 11.68
C ILE A 10 -27.18 36.68 12.51
N GLU A 11 -28.05 35.93 13.18
CA GLU A 11 -27.66 34.74 13.96
C GLU A 11 -27.13 33.66 13.02
N LEU A 12 -27.76 33.49 11.84
CA LEU A 12 -27.30 32.53 10.83
C LEU A 12 -25.94 32.93 10.24
N LEU A 13 -25.73 34.21 9.97
CA LEU A 13 -24.48 34.71 9.40
C LEU A 13 -23.28 34.49 10.32
N ILE A 14 -23.44 34.73 11.63
CA ILE A 14 -22.36 34.50 12.60
C ILE A 14 -22.04 33.00 12.71
N VAL A 15 -23.07 32.14 12.70
CA VAL A 15 -22.87 30.69 12.73
C VAL A 15 -22.09 30.21 11.51
N ILE A 16 -22.44 30.67 10.31
CA ILE A 16 -21.72 30.32 9.08
C ILE A 16 -20.27 30.83 9.14
N ALA A 17 -20.04 32.07 9.61
CA ALA A 17 -18.70 32.62 9.74
C ALA A 17 -17.80 31.77 10.64
N ILE A 18 -18.31 31.32 11.80
CA ILE A 18 -17.56 30.46 12.73
C ILE A 18 -17.28 29.09 12.10
N ILE A 19 -18.27 28.48 11.44
CA ILE A 19 -18.10 27.19 10.75
C ILE A 19 -17.00 27.29 9.68
N LEU A 20 -16.96 28.39 8.91
CA LEU A 20 -15.94 28.61 7.88
C LEU A 20 -14.54 28.76 8.46
N ILE A 21 -14.39 29.43 9.61
CA ILE A 21 -13.09 29.55 10.31
C ILE A 21 -12.60 28.17 10.78
N ILE A 22 -13.50 27.37 11.38
CA ILE A 22 -13.16 26.02 11.84
C ILE A 22 -12.80 25.13 10.64
N ALA A 23 -13.59 25.17 9.56
CA ALA A 23 -13.37 24.37 8.36
C ALA A 23 -12.02 24.70 7.69
N ALA A 24 -11.63 25.98 7.64
CA ALA A 24 -10.36 26.41 7.06
C ALA A 24 -9.13 25.80 7.76
N ILE A 25 -9.19 25.57 9.07
CA ILE A 25 -8.11 24.93 9.84
C ILE A 25 -8.23 23.41 9.81
N ALA A 26 -9.47 22.89 9.91
CA ALA A 26 -9.71 21.45 10.03
C ALA A 26 -9.44 20.69 8.72
N ILE A 27 -9.83 21.24 7.56
CA ILE A 27 -9.67 20.56 6.25
C ILE A 27 -8.20 20.24 5.92
N PRO A 28 -7.23 21.18 5.97
CA PRO A 28 -5.83 20.84 5.65
C PRO A 28 -5.25 19.82 6.63
N ASN A 29 -5.57 19.94 7.93
CA ASN A 29 -5.14 18.98 8.94
C ASN A 29 -5.74 17.58 8.71
N LEU A 30 -7.02 17.51 8.32
CA LEU A 30 -7.68 16.26 7.97
C LEU A 30 -6.97 15.60 6.78
N LEU A 31 -6.65 16.34 5.72
CA LEU A 31 -5.95 15.81 4.56
C LEU A 31 -4.56 15.27 4.93
N HIS A 32 -3.79 16.01 5.74
CA HIS A 32 -2.50 15.54 6.22
C HIS A 32 -2.62 14.29 7.10
N SER A 33 -3.61 14.24 7.99
CA SER A 33 -3.86 13.05 8.82
C SER A 33 -4.22 11.82 8.00
N ARG A 34 -4.99 11.99 6.91
CA ARG A 34 -5.35 10.92 6.00
C ARG A 34 -4.15 10.42 5.21
N MET A 35 -3.29 11.32 4.72
CA MET A 35 -2.05 10.93 4.04
C MET A 35 -1.13 10.13 4.96
N ALA A 36 -0.93 10.58 6.21
CA ALA A 36 -0.12 9.85 7.19
C ALA A 36 -0.72 8.47 7.54
N ALA A 37 -2.06 8.37 7.65
CA ALA A 37 -2.72 7.10 7.88
C ALA A 37 -2.55 6.13 6.71
N ASN A 38 -2.63 6.64 5.48
CA ASN A 38 -2.41 5.84 4.27
C ASN A 38 -0.95 5.39 4.16
N GLU A 39 0.02 6.25 4.48
CA GLU A 39 1.45 5.90 4.53
C GLU A 39 1.72 4.79 5.56
N ALA A 40 1.12 4.88 6.74
CA ALA A 40 1.22 3.84 7.75
C ALA A 40 0.62 2.50 7.26
N ALA A 41 -0.56 2.53 6.64
CA ALA A 41 -1.18 1.34 6.04
C ALA A 41 -0.34 0.76 4.88
N GLY A 42 0.26 1.63 4.08
CA GLY A 42 1.27 1.35 3.05
C GLY A 42 2.40 0.49 3.59
N ALA A 43 3.15 1.05 4.55
CA ALA A 43 4.27 0.38 5.20
C ALA A 43 3.88 -0.93 5.89
N GLN A 44 2.71 -0.97 6.53
CA GLN A 44 2.23 -2.16 7.22
C GLN A 44 1.87 -3.29 6.26
N THR A 45 1.30 -2.96 5.10
CA THR A 45 1.02 -3.93 4.03
C THR A 45 2.30 -4.49 3.42
N VAL A 46 3.34 -3.66 3.24
CA VAL A 46 4.67 -4.16 2.81
C VAL A 46 5.23 -5.15 3.82
N ARG A 47 5.17 -4.86 5.13
CA ARG A 47 5.60 -5.82 6.18
C ARG A 47 4.83 -7.13 6.16
N MET A 48 3.52 -7.06 5.93
CA MET A 48 2.68 -8.24 5.77
C MET A 48 3.09 -9.06 4.55
N LEU A 49 3.33 -8.43 3.41
CA LEU A 49 3.78 -9.10 2.19
C LEU A 49 5.14 -9.80 2.40
N ILE A 50 6.09 -9.19 3.11
CA ILE A 50 7.37 -9.84 3.47
C ILE A 50 7.12 -11.16 4.20
N THR A 51 6.23 -11.13 5.20
CA THR A 51 5.92 -12.31 6.00
C THR A 51 5.25 -13.41 5.16
N ASN A 52 4.38 -13.00 4.22
CA ASN A 52 3.73 -13.93 3.30
C ASN A 52 4.67 -14.52 2.24
N GLU A 53 5.65 -13.75 1.76
CA GLU A 53 6.72 -14.26 0.89
C GLU A 53 7.55 -15.34 1.59
N ILE A 54 7.88 -15.11 2.87
CA ILE A 54 8.58 -16.12 3.69
C ILE A 54 7.70 -17.36 3.89
N ALA A 55 6.42 -17.19 4.21
CA ALA A 55 5.49 -18.31 4.33
C ALA A 55 5.33 -19.08 3.01
N TYR A 56 5.28 -18.37 1.88
CA TYR A 56 5.20 -18.96 0.54
C TYR A 56 6.43 -19.81 0.24
N SER A 57 7.64 -19.30 0.49
CA SER A 57 8.87 -20.04 0.18
C SER A 57 9.05 -21.30 1.01
N THR A 58 8.55 -21.31 2.26
CA THR A 58 8.51 -22.53 3.08
C THR A 58 7.48 -23.55 2.59
N SER A 59 6.36 -23.10 2.01
CA SER A 59 5.29 -23.95 1.49
C SER A 59 5.58 -24.51 0.09
N TYR A 60 6.28 -23.73 -0.74
CA TYR A 60 6.57 -24.04 -2.15
C TYR A 60 8.07 -23.93 -2.46
N PRO A 61 8.94 -24.78 -1.86
CA PRO A 61 10.39 -24.68 -1.99
C PRO A 61 10.90 -24.91 -3.43
N THR A 62 10.12 -25.55 -4.29
CA THR A 62 10.43 -25.75 -5.71
C THR A 62 10.27 -24.49 -6.55
N VAL A 63 9.57 -23.47 -6.03
CA VAL A 63 9.42 -22.15 -6.64
C VAL A 63 10.31 -21.12 -5.94
N GLY A 64 10.53 -21.28 -4.62
CA GLY A 64 11.18 -20.28 -3.79
C GLY A 64 10.18 -19.21 -3.37
N TYR A 65 10.56 -17.93 -3.42
CA TYR A 65 9.62 -16.82 -3.23
C TYR A 65 8.56 -16.72 -4.35
N ALA A 66 7.45 -16.06 -4.08
CA ALA A 66 6.36 -15.97 -5.03
C ALA A 66 6.78 -15.18 -6.27
N PRO A 67 6.41 -15.62 -7.49
CA PRO A 67 6.77 -14.90 -8.71
C PRO A 67 6.06 -13.54 -8.84
N ASN A 68 4.92 -13.35 -8.17
CA ASN A 68 4.11 -12.12 -8.15
C ASN A 68 3.09 -12.14 -7.00
N ILE A 69 2.44 -11.01 -6.71
CA ILE A 69 1.37 -10.91 -5.69
C ILE A 69 0.22 -11.88 -5.98
N GLY A 70 -0.09 -12.13 -7.26
CA GLY A 70 -1.13 -13.09 -7.66
C GLY A 70 -0.90 -14.50 -7.12
N ALA A 71 0.36 -14.95 -7.09
CA ALA A 71 0.75 -16.25 -6.57
C ALA A 71 0.73 -16.32 -5.03
N LEU A 72 0.92 -15.19 -4.33
CA LEU A 72 0.70 -15.12 -2.88
C LEU A 72 -0.79 -15.26 -2.52
N GLY A 73 -1.65 -14.70 -3.36
CA GLY A 73 -3.10 -14.69 -3.16
C GLY A 73 -3.81 -15.82 -3.88
N GLY A 74 -5.13 -15.72 -3.91
CA GLY A 74 -5.95 -16.43 -4.88
C GLY A 74 -7.21 -15.61 -5.12
N THR A 75 -7.51 -15.31 -6.38
CA THR A 75 -8.73 -14.60 -6.77
C THR A 75 -9.94 -15.52 -6.87
N ALA A 76 -9.71 -16.84 -6.83
CA ALA A 76 -10.76 -17.85 -6.82
C ALA A 76 -11.42 -17.96 -5.44
N VAL A 77 -12.75 -18.09 -5.45
CA VAL A 77 -13.55 -18.38 -4.25
C VAL A 77 -14.35 -19.67 -4.50
N PRO A 78 -14.12 -20.75 -3.74
CA PRO A 78 -13.14 -20.90 -2.67
C PRO A 78 -11.69 -20.91 -3.18
N CYS A 79 -10.77 -20.37 -2.39
CA CYS A 79 -9.36 -20.39 -2.73
C CYS A 79 -8.79 -21.79 -2.51
N THR A 80 -8.17 -22.37 -3.55
CA THR A 80 -7.48 -23.65 -3.49
C THR A 80 -5.98 -23.42 -3.43
N PRO A 81 -5.29 -23.79 -2.34
CA PRO A 81 -3.87 -23.51 -2.18
C PRO A 81 -3.04 -24.28 -3.21
N GLY A 82 -2.22 -23.54 -3.95
CA GLY A 82 -1.21 -24.06 -4.88
C GLY A 82 -0.12 -23.03 -5.13
N SER A 83 0.94 -23.41 -5.83
CA SER A 83 2.05 -22.49 -6.11
C SER A 83 1.65 -21.28 -6.96
N ALA A 84 0.62 -21.40 -7.80
CA ALA A 84 0.06 -20.26 -8.55
C ALA A 84 -1.00 -19.47 -7.76
N SER A 85 -1.44 -19.97 -6.60
CA SER A 85 -2.47 -19.35 -5.77
C SER A 85 -2.38 -19.83 -4.31
N ALA A 86 -1.46 -19.27 -3.53
CA ALA A 86 -1.12 -19.79 -2.21
C ALA A 86 -2.16 -19.49 -1.12
N CYS A 87 -3.15 -18.63 -1.40
CA CYS A 87 -4.19 -18.23 -0.44
C CYS A 87 -3.64 -17.58 0.85
N LEU A 88 -2.46 -16.95 0.80
CA LEU A 88 -1.81 -16.30 1.95
C LEU A 88 -2.24 -14.84 2.13
N ILE A 89 -2.71 -14.20 1.05
CA ILE A 89 -3.32 -12.87 1.08
C ILE A 89 -4.78 -12.94 0.61
N ASP A 90 -5.59 -12.04 1.13
CA ASP A 90 -6.98 -11.86 0.69
C ASP A 90 -7.06 -11.31 -0.75
N GLY A 91 -8.21 -11.49 -1.40
CA GLY A 91 -8.46 -10.98 -2.75
C GLY A 91 -8.61 -9.45 -2.85
N ALA A 92 -8.56 -8.72 -1.73
CA ALA A 92 -8.51 -7.25 -1.74
C ALA A 92 -7.07 -6.72 -1.87
N LEU A 93 -6.05 -7.50 -1.48
CA LEU A 93 -4.65 -7.24 -1.88
C LEU A 93 -4.23 -8.04 -3.11
N GLY A 94 -4.72 -9.26 -3.24
CA GLY A 94 -4.44 -10.15 -4.37
C GLY A 94 -5.23 -9.74 -5.61
N CYS A 95 -4.55 -9.16 -6.60
CA CYS A 95 -5.14 -8.83 -7.89
C CYS A 95 -4.64 -9.78 -8.99
N ALA A 96 -5.46 -9.99 -10.02
CA ALA A 96 -5.09 -10.82 -11.16
C ALA A 96 -4.00 -10.19 -12.05
N LYS A 97 -3.84 -8.87 -11.98
CA LYS A 97 -2.85 -8.11 -12.76
C LYS A 97 -2.29 -6.98 -11.91
N GLU A 98 -1.01 -7.07 -11.60
CA GLU A 98 -0.28 -6.01 -10.92
C GLU A 98 -0.22 -4.72 -11.76
N PRO A 99 -0.18 -3.54 -11.12
CA PRO A 99 -0.17 -3.32 -9.67
C PRO A 99 -1.54 -3.46 -9.01
N CYS A 100 -1.56 -4.01 -7.79
CA CYS A 100 -2.78 -4.20 -7.00
C CYS A 100 -3.09 -2.96 -6.18
N LEU A 101 -4.31 -2.43 -6.30
CA LEU A 101 -4.76 -1.31 -5.48
C LEU A 101 -5.29 -1.84 -4.14
N ARG A 102 -4.70 -1.39 -3.04
CA ARG A 102 -5.28 -1.54 -1.70
C ARG A 102 -5.20 -0.20 -0.98
N ASP A 103 -6.36 0.24 -0.48
CA ASP A 103 -6.54 1.57 0.08
C ASP A 103 -6.10 2.66 -0.91
N ALA A 104 -5.09 3.45 -0.55
CA ALA A 104 -4.56 4.54 -1.36
C ALA A 104 -3.23 4.18 -2.05
N TYR A 105 -2.80 2.91 -2.01
CA TYR A 105 -1.49 2.46 -2.51
C TYR A 105 -1.62 1.37 -3.58
N LEU A 106 -0.71 1.43 -4.55
CA LEU A 106 -0.51 0.43 -5.58
C LEU A 106 0.67 -0.46 -5.18
N TYR A 107 0.44 -1.77 -5.14
CA TYR A 107 1.41 -2.77 -4.71
C TYR A 107 1.83 -3.67 -5.88
N SER A 108 3.11 -4.03 -5.93
CA SER A 108 3.63 -5.09 -6.81
C SER A 108 4.66 -5.92 -6.07
N ALA A 109 4.78 -7.20 -6.43
CA ALA A 109 5.83 -8.07 -5.94
C ALA A 109 6.43 -8.90 -7.08
N LYS A 110 7.69 -9.27 -6.94
CA LYS A 110 8.36 -10.12 -7.92
C LYS A 110 9.38 -11.02 -7.27
N GLY A 111 9.26 -12.30 -7.56
CA GLY A 111 10.32 -13.26 -7.32
C GLY A 111 11.48 -13.03 -8.28
N VAL A 112 12.70 -13.06 -7.75
CA VAL A 112 13.94 -12.89 -8.51
C VAL A 112 14.78 -14.14 -8.38
N VAL A 113 15.10 -14.72 -9.53
CA VAL A 113 16.07 -15.80 -9.64
C VAL A 113 17.47 -15.19 -9.69
N VAL A 114 18.28 -15.44 -8.66
CA VAL A 114 19.68 -15.03 -8.64
C VAL A 114 20.52 -16.23 -9.10
N ALA A 115 21.26 -16.07 -10.20
CA ALA A 115 22.12 -17.13 -10.71
C ALA A 115 23.12 -17.59 -9.62
N PRO A 116 23.36 -18.91 -9.46
CA PRO A 116 22.98 -20.01 -10.34
C PRO A 116 21.67 -20.71 -9.97
N ALA A 117 20.81 -20.12 -9.14
CA ALA A 117 19.57 -20.75 -8.71
C ALA A 117 18.60 -20.98 -9.89
N THR A 118 17.72 -21.96 -9.74
CA THR A 118 16.60 -22.24 -10.65
C THR A 118 15.24 -21.83 -10.07
N VAL A 119 15.26 -21.27 -8.86
CA VAL A 119 14.10 -20.85 -8.06
C VAL A 119 14.27 -19.40 -7.65
N ASN A 120 13.18 -18.74 -7.24
CA ASN A 120 13.22 -17.37 -6.75
C ASN A 120 13.90 -17.33 -5.36
N THR A 121 15.17 -16.94 -5.32
CA THR A 121 15.96 -16.84 -4.08
C THR A 121 15.91 -15.46 -3.44
N ASP A 122 15.38 -14.49 -4.17
CA ASP A 122 15.15 -13.14 -3.68
C ASP A 122 13.76 -12.68 -4.16
N PHE A 123 13.26 -11.60 -3.59
CA PHE A 123 12.05 -10.95 -4.06
C PHE A 123 12.20 -9.45 -3.93
N ILE A 124 11.29 -8.73 -4.58
CA ILE A 124 11.06 -7.33 -4.30
C ILE A 124 9.58 -7.06 -4.16
N ILE A 125 9.23 -6.33 -3.12
CA ILE A 125 7.91 -5.74 -2.91
C ILE A 125 8.06 -4.24 -3.13
N PHE A 126 7.08 -3.65 -3.80
CA PHE A 126 7.00 -2.22 -4.02
C PHE A 126 5.59 -1.72 -3.74
N ALA A 127 5.48 -0.55 -3.11
CA ALA A 127 4.23 0.15 -2.86
C ALA A 127 4.37 1.64 -3.16
N THR A 128 3.40 2.23 -3.85
CA THR A 128 3.43 3.64 -4.25
C THR A 128 2.06 4.30 -4.11
N PRO A 129 1.98 5.60 -3.77
CA PRO A 129 0.72 6.31 -3.63
C PRO A 129 -0.08 6.37 -4.94
N ASN A 130 -1.37 6.04 -4.89
CA ASN A 130 -2.31 6.14 -5.99
C ASN A 130 -2.94 7.53 -6.05
N GLY A 131 -2.15 8.57 -6.34
CA GLY A 131 -2.62 9.94 -6.54
C GLY A 131 -2.22 10.97 -5.47
N PRO A 132 -2.62 12.24 -5.65
CA PRO A 132 -2.02 13.38 -4.96
C PRO A 132 -2.42 13.55 -3.48
N VAL A 133 -3.41 12.79 -3.00
CA VAL A 133 -3.91 12.84 -1.61
C VAL A 133 -3.71 11.50 -0.88
N SER A 134 -2.95 10.60 -1.49
CA SER A 134 -2.77 9.24 -1.02
C SER A 134 -1.57 9.09 -0.09
N GLY A 135 -0.57 9.98 -0.20
CA GLY A 135 0.69 9.95 0.53
C GLY A 135 1.82 10.42 -0.38
N ASN A 136 2.99 10.67 0.20
CA ASN A 136 4.15 11.19 -0.51
C ASN A 136 5.36 10.23 -0.49
N MET A 137 5.20 9.07 0.15
CA MET A 137 6.26 8.08 0.34
C MET A 137 6.00 6.83 -0.49
N ASP A 138 6.99 6.41 -1.25
CA ASP A 138 7.05 5.07 -1.84
C ASP A 138 7.71 4.13 -0.83
N PHE A 139 7.29 2.87 -0.80
CA PHE A 139 7.87 1.83 0.03
C PHE A 139 8.39 0.69 -0.82
N CYS A 140 9.47 0.07 -0.37
CA CYS A 140 9.97 -1.15 -0.98
C CYS A 140 10.60 -2.06 0.06
N SER A 141 10.69 -3.35 -0.24
CA SER A 141 11.47 -4.28 0.57
C SER A 141 11.94 -5.44 -0.30
N THR A 142 13.00 -6.11 0.12
CA THR A 142 13.52 -7.31 -0.55
C THR A 142 13.55 -8.48 0.42
N SER A 143 14.18 -9.60 0.04
CA SER A 143 14.33 -10.77 0.93
C SER A 143 15.11 -10.52 2.21
N ASP A 144 15.71 -9.35 2.39
CA ASP A 144 16.32 -8.92 3.65
C ASP A 144 15.31 -8.57 4.75
N GLY A 145 14.03 -8.45 4.38
CA GLY A 145 12.93 -8.19 5.30
C GLY A 145 12.94 -6.79 5.91
N VAL A 146 13.76 -5.86 5.38
CA VAL A 146 13.82 -4.47 5.85
C VAL A 146 12.93 -3.60 4.97
N PRO A 147 11.82 -3.06 5.48
CA PRO A 147 11.03 -2.07 4.77
C PRO A 147 11.83 -0.79 4.62
N ARG A 148 11.83 -0.25 3.41
CA ARG A 148 12.47 1.02 3.07
C ARG A 148 11.47 1.95 2.45
N TYR A 149 11.75 3.25 2.53
CA TYR A 149 10.91 4.30 2.00
C TYR A 149 11.72 5.36 1.27
N ASN A 150 11.12 5.98 0.26
CA ASN A 150 11.66 7.15 -0.42
C ASN A 150 10.56 8.19 -0.57
N GLY A 151 10.87 9.46 -0.28
CA GLY A 151 9.96 10.56 -0.54
C GLY A 151 10.10 11.06 -1.97
N THR A 152 8.97 11.27 -2.66
CA THR A 152 8.78 11.86 -4.00
C THR A 152 8.80 10.94 -5.22
N GLY A 153 7.65 10.87 -5.91
CA GLY A 153 7.54 11.23 -7.34
C GLY A 153 7.91 10.18 -8.38
N ILE A 154 8.12 8.92 -8.01
CA ILE A 154 8.33 7.87 -9.00
C ILE A 154 6.94 7.49 -9.54
N THR A 155 6.72 7.64 -10.85
CA THR A 155 5.52 7.08 -11.48
C THR A 155 5.46 5.60 -11.11
N PRO A 156 4.29 5.11 -10.64
CA PRO A 156 4.12 3.73 -10.26
C PRO A 156 4.72 2.82 -11.33
N PRO A 157 5.73 2.01 -10.99
CA PRO A 157 6.38 1.20 -11.98
C PRO A 157 5.34 0.14 -12.36
N THR A 158 4.95 0.15 -13.62
CA THR A 158 4.00 -0.80 -14.22
C THR A 158 4.55 -2.23 -14.23
N ALA A 159 5.80 -2.39 -13.81
CA ALA A 159 6.47 -3.64 -13.52
C ALA A 159 7.27 -3.49 -12.22
N PRO A 160 7.59 -4.59 -11.52
CA PRO A 160 8.42 -4.55 -10.33
C PRO A 160 9.80 -3.95 -10.63
N ILE A 161 10.29 -3.05 -9.77
CA ILE A 161 11.63 -2.44 -9.90
C ILE A 161 12.72 -3.48 -9.65
N ALA A 162 13.96 -3.19 -10.03
CA ALA A 162 15.07 -4.11 -9.73
C ALA A 162 15.39 -4.08 -8.23
N ASN A 163 15.83 -5.22 -7.66
CA ASN A 163 16.22 -5.33 -6.24
C ASN A 163 17.27 -4.27 -5.86
N THR A 164 18.21 -4.00 -6.78
CA THR A 164 19.25 -2.97 -6.64
C THR A 164 18.70 -1.56 -6.48
N ALA A 165 17.52 -1.27 -7.03
CA ALA A 165 16.87 0.04 -6.88
C ALA A 165 16.25 0.22 -5.49
N CYS A 166 15.73 -0.85 -4.87
CA CYS A 166 15.18 -0.76 -3.52
C CYS A 166 16.27 -0.58 -2.46
N VAL A 167 17.45 -1.17 -2.65
CA VAL A 167 18.59 -1.01 -1.75
C VAL A 167 19.46 0.21 -2.07
N ALA A 168 19.07 1.03 -3.06
CA ALA A 168 19.79 2.23 -3.43
C ALA A 168 19.75 3.27 -2.29
N PRO A 169 20.76 4.16 -2.18
CA PRO A 169 20.82 5.19 -1.14
C PRO A 169 19.68 6.21 -1.20
N THR A 170 18.86 6.18 -2.26
CA THR A 170 17.62 6.96 -2.36
C THR A 170 16.52 6.45 -1.43
N TYR A 171 16.61 5.20 -0.97
CA TYR A 171 15.65 4.59 -0.05
C TYR A 171 16.22 4.52 1.37
N ASN A 172 15.55 5.17 2.31
CA ASN A 172 15.86 5.12 3.74
C ASN A 172 15.20 3.88 4.37
N SER A 173 15.80 3.32 5.42
CA SER A 173 15.18 2.24 6.20
C SER A 173 14.13 2.81 7.16
N LEU A 174 13.01 2.09 7.31
CA LEU A 174 11.94 2.39 8.28
C LEU A 174 12.30 1.96 9.71
#